data_AF-A0A7C6ITD0-F1
#
_entry.id   AF-A0A7C6ITD0-F1
#
_cell.length_a   1.000
_cell.length_b   1.000
_cell.length_c   1.000
_cell.angle_alpha   90.00
_cell.angle_beta   90.00
_cell.angle_gamma   90.00
#
_symmetry.space_group_name_H-M   'P 1'
#
loop_
_entity.id
_entity.type
_entity.pdbx_description
1 polymer ?
#
loop_
_entity_poly.entity_id
_entity_poly.type
_entity_poly.pdbx_seq_one_letter_code
_entity_poly.pdbx_strand_id
1 'polypeptide(L)'
;MYDLHSHILWGIDDDGPQTLNQSLRLAKIAAGEGIRAMVATPHFMIDIAEFDIEDIEKRVQAFKAELHRQGIQLDILPGAELYLDRRLPDILIKNRLTIAGTRYVLLELPMHELPDYTEDLVKVFLSRDMVPIIAHPERNVAISQNPNLMYNLVNLGALGQLTAGSITGSFGRRLQGVVRVLLEHNMVHILAGDAHSHTGRPPRMAKAAAVIEEMMGSRVRKAMTKEIPRLILSDARQIKVEPPVVYKGKKSIFDFFKSKK
;
A
#
# COMPACT_ATOMS: atom_id res chain seq x y z
N MET A 1 13.96 0.65 -6.04
CA MET A 1 12.78 0.16 -5.30
C MET A 1 11.64 0.02 -6.28
N TYR A 2 10.55 -0.63 -5.90
CA TYR A 2 9.29 -0.64 -6.66
C TYR A 2 8.23 -0.03 -5.76
N ASP A 3 7.44 0.91 -6.29
CA ASP A 3 6.38 1.58 -5.55
C ASP A 3 5.03 1.10 -6.07
N LEU A 4 4.25 0.41 -5.24
CA LEU A 4 2.99 -0.20 -5.68
C LEU A 4 1.74 0.63 -5.34
N HIS A 5 1.92 1.85 -4.84
CA HIS A 5 0.81 2.72 -4.46
C HIS A 5 1.21 4.18 -4.73
N SER A 6 0.58 4.80 -5.74
CA SER A 6 0.77 6.21 -6.06
C SER A 6 -0.39 6.82 -6.84
N HIS A 7 -0.68 8.08 -6.58
CA HIS A 7 -1.65 8.90 -7.31
C HIS A 7 -0.86 9.79 -8.28
N ILE A 8 -0.15 9.15 -9.21
CA ILE A 8 0.79 9.84 -10.10
C ILE A 8 0.13 10.35 -11.39
N LEU A 9 -1.00 9.78 -11.81
CA LEU A 9 -1.69 10.17 -13.04
C LEU A 9 -2.44 11.49 -12.86
N TRP A 10 -2.38 12.35 -13.86
CA TRP A 10 -3.00 13.68 -13.77
C TRP A 10 -4.50 13.65 -14.07
N GLY A 11 -5.24 14.50 -13.37
CA GLY A 11 -6.66 14.76 -13.63
C GLY A 11 -7.52 13.51 -13.55
N ILE A 12 -7.27 12.69 -12.51
CA ILE A 12 -8.10 11.53 -12.14
C ILE A 12 -8.60 11.77 -10.71
N ASP A 13 -7.67 11.77 -9.75
CA ASP A 13 -7.99 12.07 -8.36
C ASP A 13 -8.03 13.59 -8.12
N ASP A 14 -8.87 14.01 -7.17
CA ASP A 14 -8.96 15.41 -6.72
C ASP A 14 -7.75 15.82 -5.88
N ASP A 15 -7.17 14.88 -5.13
CA ASP A 15 -6.00 15.08 -4.29
C ASP A 15 -4.66 14.71 -4.95
N GLY A 16 -4.70 14.17 -6.17
CA GLY A 16 -3.55 13.89 -7.03
C GLY A 16 -3.09 15.09 -7.89
N PRO A 17 -2.15 14.88 -8.83
CA PRO A 17 -1.75 15.90 -9.79
C PRO A 17 -2.94 16.24 -10.72
N GLN A 18 -3.10 17.52 -11.02
CA GLN A 18 -4.13 18.04 -11.92
C GLN A 18 -3.60 18.28 -13.34
N THR A 19 -2.27 18.24 -13.52
CA THR A 19 -1.62 18.46 -14.83
C THR A 19 -0.50 17.46 -15.08
N LEU A 20 -0.25 17.15 -16.36
CA LEU A 20 0.88 16.31 -16.79
C LEU A 20 2.22 16.80 -16.21
N ASN A 21 2.42 18.12 -16.15
CA ASN A 21 3.64 18.71 -15.57
C ASN A 21 3.81 18.40 -14.07
N GLN A 22 2.72 18.29 -13.30
CA GLN A 22 2.78 17.89 -11.90
C GLN A 22 3.14 16.40 -11.78
N SER A 23 2.56 15.53 -12.61
CA SER A 23 2.93 14.11 -12.71
C SER A 23 4.39 13.93 -13.08
N LEU A 24 4.91 14.70 -14.04
CA LEU A 24 6.32 14.66 -14.43
C LEU A 24 7.26 15.08 -13.29
N ARG A 25 6.86 16.04 -12.45
CA ARG A 25 7.63 16.40 -11.25
C ARG A 25 7.66 15.25 -10.25
N LEU A 26 6.54 14.58 -10.02
CA LEU A 26 6.47 13.38 -9.18
C LEU A 26 7.39 12.27 -9.72
N ALA A 27 7.33 11.99 -11.03
CA ALA A 27 8.17 10.97 -11.67
C ALA A 27 9.67 11.27 -11.55
N LYS A 28 10.09 12.55 -11.70
CA LYS A 28 11.49 12.96 -11.50
C LYS A 28 11.96 12.71 -10.07
N ILE A 29 11.12 13.01 -9.07
CA ILE A 29 11.43 12.72 -7.66
C ILE A 29 11.53 11.21 -7.45
N ALA A 30 10.56 10.44 -7.96
CA ALA A 30 10.55 8.98 -7.81
C ALA A 30 11.80 8.32 -8.40
N ALA A 31 12.20 8.72 -9.62
CA ALA A 31 13.43 8.25 -10.25
C ALA A 31 14.67 8.62 -9.42
N GLY A 32 14.73 9.85 -8.89
CA GLY A 32 15.80 10.31 -8.01
C GLY A 32 15.90 9.55 -6.68
N GLU A 33 14.77 9.09 -6.15
CA GLU A 33 14.70 8.20 -4.97
C GLU A 33 15.08 6.75 -5.29
N GLY A 34 15.44 6.46 -6.55
CA GLY A 34 15.84 5.12 -7.01
C GLY A 34 14.65 4.17 -7.21
N ILE A 35 13.44 4.68 -7.40
CA ILE A 35 12.27 3.89 -7.79
C ILE A 35 12.40 3.55 -9.28
N ARG A 36 12.23 2.26 -9.62
CA ARG A 36 12.39 1.76 -11.00
C ARG A 36 11.06 1.55 -11.72
N ALA A 37 10.06 1.10 -10.98
CA ALA A 37 8.69 1.06 -11.47
C ALA A 37 7.74 1.54 -10.38
N MET A 38 6.67 2.20 -10.81
CA MET A 38 5.62 2.75 -9.96
C MET A 38 4.26 2.35 -10.52
N VAL A 39 3.37 1.88 -9.66
CA VAL A 39 1.99 1.56 -10.04
C VAL A 39 1.13 2.79 -9.79
N ALA A 40 0.43 3.25 -10.81
CA ALA A 40 -0.60 4.26 -10.69
C ALA A 40 -1.85 3.61 -10.09
N THR A 41 -2.26 4.06 -8.91
CA THR A 41 -3.38 3.51 -8.14
C THR A 41 -4.35 4.64 -7.78
N PRO A 42 -4.97 5.31 -8.76
CA PRO A 42 -5.99 6.31 -8.46
C PRO A 42 -7.15 5.72 -7.67
N HIS A 43 -7.88 6.59 -6.98
CA HIS A 43 -9.00 6.23 -6.12
C HIS A 43 -10.14 5.65 -6.94
N PHE A 44 -10.56 4.43 -6.60
CA PHE A 44 -11.73 3.80 -7.17
C PHE A 44 -12.74 3.50 -6.06
N MET A 45 -13.85 4.22 -6.09
CA MET A 45 -15.01 3.95 -5.24
C MET A 45 -16.22 3.68 -6.13
N ILE A 46 -16.94 2.60 -5.84
CA ILE A 46 -18.11 2.21 -6.63
C ILE A 46 -19.16 3.33 -6.55
N ASP A 47 -19.81 3.59 -7.68
CA ASP A 47 -20.81 4.66 -7.87
C ASP A 47 -20.24 6.10 -7.83
N ILE A 48 -18.93 6.28 -7.57
CA ILE A 48 -18.25 7.59 -7.59
C ILE A 48 -17.22 7.67 -8.72
N ALA A 49 -16.42 6.61 -8.91
CA ALA A 49 -15.37 6.60 -9.91
C ALA A 49 -15.96 6.67 -11.33
N GLU A 50 -15.46 7.63 -12.11
CA GLU A 50 -15.90 7.88 -13.51
C GLU A 50 -14.92 7.29 -14.54
N PHE A 51 -14.10 6.32 -14.15
CA PHE A 51 -13.11 5.68 -15.02
C PHE A 51 -13.13 4.16 -14.87
N ASP A 52 -12.63 3.47 -15.90
CA ASP A 52 -12.31 2.05 -15.86
C ASP A 52 -10.81 1.79 -16.05
N ILE A 53 -10.42 0.51 -16.12
CA ILE A 53 -9.02 0.13 -16.28
C ILE A 53 -8.46 0.61 -17.63
N GLU A 54 -9.27 0.68 -18.68
CA GLU A 54 -8.83 1.04 -20.02
C GLU A 54 -8.49 2.54 -20.08
N ASP A 55 -9.21 3.37 -19.34
CA ASP A 55 -8.85 4.78 -19.15
C ASP A 55 -7.52 4.95 -18.41
N ILE A 56 -7.29 4.16 -17.37
CA ILE A 56 -6.00 4.15 -16.65
C ILE A 56 -4.88 3.70 -17.58
N GLU A 57 -5.07 2.62 -18.33
CA GLU A 57 -4.08 2.10 -19.27
C GLU A 57 -3.72 3.12 -20.35
N LYS A 58 -4.71 3.78 -20.97
CA LYS A 58 -4.47 4.84 -21.96
C LYS A 58 -3.63 5.97 -21.36
N ARG A 59 -3.96 6.43 -20.15
CA ARG A 59 -3.21 7.49 -19.47
C ARG A 59 -1.81 7.05 -19.09
N VAL A 60 -1.63 5.80 -18.63
CA VAL A 60 -0.32 5.22 -18.37
C VAL A 60 0.53 5.18 -19.64
N GLN A 61 -0.01 4.74 -20.78
CA GLN A 61 0.73 4.73 -22.05
C GLN A 61 1.15 6.14 -22.49
N ALA A 62 0.22 7.11 -22.42
CA ALA A 62 0.52 8.51 -22.71
C ALA A 62 1.62 9.05 -21.78
N PHE A 63 1.57 8.70 -20.50
CA PHE A 63 2.56 9.14 -19.54
C PHE A 63 3.94 8.52 -19.80
N LYS A 64 4.00 7.21 -20.08
CA LYS A 64 5.25 6.51 -20.42
C LYS A 64 5.93 7.11 -21.64
N ALA A 65 5.16 7.47 -22.67
CA ALA A 65 5.70 8.16 -23.85
C ALA A 65 6.35 9.50 -23.48
N GLU A 66 5.72 10.27 -22.59
CA GLU A 66 6.26 11.55 -22.12
C GLU A 66 7.49 11.36 -21.21
N LEU A 67 7.50 10.36 -20.33
CA LEU A 67 8.67 10.01 -19.52
C LEU A 67 9.87 9.66 -20.39
N HIS A 68 9.65 8.84 -21.44
CA HIS A 68 10.67 8.50 -22.42
C HIS A 68 11.19 9.74 -23.14
N ARG A 69 10.30 10.63 -23.61
CA ARG A 69 10.66 11.89 -24.27
C ARG A 69 11.53 12.79 -23.38
N GLN A 70 11.31 12.79 -22.07
CA GLN A 70 12.09 13.57 -21.11
C GLN A 70 13.30 12.81 -20.52
N GLY A 71 13.56 11.58 -20.96
CA GLY A 71 14.66 10.76 -20.45
C GLY A 71 14.52 10.37 -18.97
N ILE A 72 13.30 10.34 -18.44
CA ILE A 72 13.04 9.95 -17.04
C ILE A 72 13.00 8.41 -16.97
N GLN A 73 13.97 7.82 -16.27
CA GLN A 73 14.08 6.37 -16.10
C GLN A 73 13.13 5.85 -15.01
N LEU A 74 11.84 5.82 -15.31
CA LEU A 74 10.80 5.28 -14.45
C LEU A 74 9.76 4.56 -15.30
N ASP A 75 9.46 3.31 -14.96
CA ASP A 75 8.35 2.59 -15.57
C ASP A 75 7.04 2.85 -14.80
N ILE A 76 5.94 2.99 -15.53
CA ILE A 76 4.61 3.18 -14.95
C ILE A 76 3.73 2.00 -15.33
N LEU A 77 3.00 1.48 -14.35
CA LEU A 77 2.10 0.35 -14.48
C LEU A 77 0.68 0.77 -14.04
N PRO A 78 -0.37 0.23 -14.69
CA PRO A 78 -1.75 0.53 -14.31
C PRO A 78 -2.15 -0.19 -13.01
N GLY A 79 -3.14 0.34 -12.32
CA GLY A 79 -3.71 -0.19 -11.09
C GLY A 79 -4.82 0.72 -10.58
N ALA A 80 -5.30 0.46 -9.36
CA ALA A 80 -6.28 1.29 -8.67
C ALA A 80 -6.15 1.06 -7.16
N GLU A 81 -6.42 2.09 -6.35
CA GLU A 81 -6.70 1.94 -4.93
C GLU A 81 -8.21 1.78 -4.76
N LEU A 82 -8.65 0.60 -4.33
CA LEU A 82 -10.08 0.29 -4.24
C LEU A 82 -10.59 0.59 -2.84
N TYR A 83 -11.55 1.49 -2.72
CA TYR A 83 -12.24 1.71 -1.45
C TYR A 83 -13.11 0.50 -1.10
N LEU A 84 -13.01 0.00 0.13
CA LEU A 84 -13.69 -1.21 0.60
C LEU A 84 -15.20 -1.19 0.31
N ASP A 85 -15.65 -2.15 -0.49
CA ASP A 85 -17.08 -2.40 -0.75
C ASP A 85 -17.32 -3.89 -1.01
N ARG A 86 -18.45 -4.41 -0.54
CA ARG A 86 -18.86 -5.83 -0.68
C ARG A 86 -18.99 -6.29 -2.13
N ARG A 87 -19.25 -5.37 -3.06
CA ARG A 87 -19.45 -5.63 -4.49
C ARG A 87 -18.14 -5.79 -5.26
N LEU A 88 -17.00 -5.37 -4.70
CA LEU A 88 -15.71 -5.36 -5.40
C LEU A 88 -15.34 -6.71 -6.04
N PRO A 89 -15.47 -7.88 -5.37
CA PRO A 89 -15.06 -9.14 -5.97
C PRO A 89 -15.78 -9.47 -7.28
N ASP A 90 -17.04 -9.04 -7.44
CA ASP A 90 -17.83 -9.26 -8.66
C ASP A 90 -17.44 -8.28 -9.78
N ILE A 91 -17.09 -7.05 -9.42
CA ILE A 91 -16.61 -6.02 -10.37
C ILE A 91 -15.23 -6.39 -10.91
N LEU A 92 -14.32 -6.83 -10.05
CA LEU A 92 -12.93 -7.11 -10.43
C LEU A 92 -12.78 -8.31 -11.36
N ILE A 93 -13.71 -9.28 -11.31
CA ILE A 93 -13.75 -10.38 -12.30
C ILE A 93 -13.87 -9.84 -13.73
N LYS A 94 -14.56 -8.71 -13.92
CA LYS A 94 -14.81 -8.12 -15.24
C LYS A 94 -13.75 -7.12 -15.64
N ASN A 95 -13.36 -6.24 -14.71
CA ASN A 95 -12.59 -5.03 -15.04
C ASN A 95 -11.11 -5.09 -14.64
N ARG A 96 -10.65 -6.15 -13.94
CA ARG A 96 -9.24 -6.35 -13.52
C ARG A 96 -8.52 -5.11 -12.96
N LEU A 97 -9.24 -4.22 -12.27
CA LEU A 97 -8.71 -3.04 -11.54
C LEU A 97 -7.83 -3.50 -10.36
N THR A 98 -6.64 -3.97 -10.68
CA THR A 98 -5.71 -4.69 -9.82
C THR A 98 -4.30 -4.19 -10.09
N ILE A 99 -3.36 -4.45 -9.18
CA ILE A 99 -1.97 -4.02 -9.34
C ILE A 99 -1.38 -4.64 -10.61
N ALA A 100 -1.12 -3.82 -11.62
CA ALA A 100 -0.56 -4.23 -12.92
C ALA A 100 -1.29 -5.41 -13.58
N GLY A 101 -2.61 -5.53 -13.40
CA GLY A 101 -3.42 -6.61 -13.97
C GLY A 101 -3.21 -7.99 -13.33
N THR A 102 -2.46 -8.05 -12.22
CA THR A 102 -2.14 -9.27 -11.47
C THR A 102 -3.29 -9.67 -10.53
N ARG A 103 -3.13 -10.75 -9.77
CA ARG A 103 -4.11 -11.14 -8.74
C ARG A 103 -4.19 -10.19 -7.53
N TYR A 104 -3.27 -9.25 -7.41
CA TYR A 104 -3.11 -8.44 -6.21
C TYR A 104 -4.01 -7.21 -6.22
N VAL A 105 -4.79 -7.04 -5.17
CA VAL A 105 -5.83 -6.00 -5.07
C VAL A 105 -5.43 -5.01 -3.98
N LEU A 106 -5.16 -3.75 -4.32
CA LEU A 106 -4.91 -2.72 -3.30
C LEU A 106 -6.25 -2.23 -2.75
N LEU A 107 -6.47 -2.46 -1.46
CA LEU A 107 -7.75 -2.25 -0.79
C LEU A 107 -7.60 -1.23 0.33
N GLU A 108 -8.29 -0.10 0.19
CA GLU A 108 -8.37 0.94 1.21
C GLU A 108 -9.54 0.68 2.16
N LEU A 109 -9.29 0.81 3.46
CA LEU A 109 -10.30 0.69 4.50
C LEU A 109 -10.88 2.06 4.87
N PRO A 110 -12.15 2.13 5.32
CA PRO A 110 -12.68 3.35 5.94
C PRO A 110 -11.76 3.84 7.06
N MET A 111 -11.42 5.13 7.10
CA MET A 111 -10.37 5.64 7.98
C MET A 111 -10.58 5.34 9.47
N HIS A 112 -11.83 5.37 9.94
CA HIS A 112 -12.14 5.34 11.38
C HIS A 112 -12.51 3.97 11.93
N GLU A 113 -12.84 3.01 11.08
CA GLU A 113 -13.37 1.72 11.50
C GLU A 113 -12.86 0.58 10.63
N LEU A 114 -13.06 -0.64 11.12
CA LEU A 114 -12.96 -1.83 10.29
C LEU A 114 -14.37 -2.42 10.19
N PRO A 115 -15.02 -2.34 9.02
CA PRO A 115 -16.34 -2.93 8.87
C PRO A 115 -16.33 -4.42 9.21
N ASP A 116 -17.40 -4.87 9.87
CA ASP A 116 -17.57 -6.24 10.36
C ASP A 116 -17.43 -7.31 9.26
N TYR A 117 -17.82 -6.99 8.02
CA TYR A 117 -17.72 -7.87 6.88
C TYR A 117 -16.33 -7.98 6.25
N THR A 118 -15.32 -7.24 6.75
CA THR A 118 -14.01 -7.15 6.09
C THR A 118 -13.30 -8.51 6.01
N GLU A 119 -13.31 -9.29 7.10
CA GLU A 119 -12.69 -10.63 7.11
C GLU A 119 -13.36 -11.58 6.12
N ASP A 120 -14.69 -11.55 6.02
CA ASP A 120 -15.42 -12.38 5.06
C ASP A 120 -15.16 -11.95 3.63
N LEU A 121 -15.04 -10.64 3.37
CA LEU A 121 -14.67 -10.14 2.06
C LEU A 121 -13.25 -10.57 1.66
N VAL A 122 -12.30 -10.57 2.59
CA VAL A 122 -10.94 -11.12 2.35
C VAL A 122 -11.02 -12.60 1.95
N LYS A 123 -11.81 -13.42 2.65
CA LYS A 123 -12.03 -14.83 2.27
C LYS A 123 -12.61 -14.97 0.87
N VAL A 124 -13.56 -14.11 0.49
CA VAL A 124 -14.16 -14.09 -0.85
C VAL A 124 -13.09 -13.77 -1.91
N PHE A 125 -12.26 -12.74 -1.71
CA PHE A 125 -11.16 -12.44 -2.62
C PHE A 125 -10.23 -13.65 -2.81
N LEU A 126 -9.78 -14.25 -1.70
CA LEU A 126 -8.86 -15.39 -1.73
C LEU A 126 -9.47 -16.61 -2.43
N SER A 127 -10.76 -16.88 -2.22
CA SER A 127 -11.48 -17.97 -2.91
C SER A 127 -11.58 -17.79 -4.43
N ARG A 128 -11.36 -16.56 -4.91
CA ARG A 128 -11.39 -16.16 -6.33
C ARG A 128 -9.99 -15.93 -6.90
N ASP A 129 -8.95 -16.49 -6.26
CA ASP A 129 -7.54 -16.32 -6.62
C ASP A 129 -7.08 -14.85 -6.65
N MET A 130 -7.72 -13.97 -5.87
CA MET A 130 -7.31 -12.58 -5.67
C MET A 130 -6.72 -12.39 -4.27
N VAL A 131 -5.62 -11.66 -4.16
CA VAL A 131 -4.91 -11.42 -2.90
C VAL A 131 -5.03 -9.96 -2.49
N PRO A 132 -5.82 -9.64 -1.44
CA PRO A 132 -5.92 -8.28 -0.93
C PRO A 132 -4.58 -7.80 -0.34
N ILE A 133 -4.23 -6.56 -0.64
CA ILE A 133 -3.18 -5.78 -0.01
C ILE A 133 -3.89 -4.61 0.70
N ILE A 134 -3.93 -4.66 2.03
CA ILE A 134 -4.53 -3.58 2.82
C ILE A 134 -3.63 -2.35 2.72
N ALA A 135 -4.16 -1.26 2.15
CA ALA A 135 -3.48 0.01 2.00
C ALA A 135 -3.36 0.70 3.37
N HIS A 136 -2.15 1.23 3.64
CA HIS A 136 -1.82 2.06 4.80
C HIS A 136 -2.55 1.72 6.13
N PRO A 137 -2.55 0.44 6.58
CA PRO A 137 -3.32 0.01 7.75
C PRO A 137 -2.90 0.71 9.04
N GLU A 138 -1.70 1.31 9.08
CA GLU A 138 -1.26 2.13 10.20
C GLU A 138 -2.13 3.39 10.41
N ARG A 139 -2.75 3.91 9.35
CA ARG A 139 -3.60 5.11 9.38
C ARG A 139 -5.04 4.82 9.80
N ASN A 140 -5.49 3.57 9.68
CA ASN A 140 -6.81 3.18 10.13
C ASN A 140 -6.90 3.25 11.66
N VAL A 141 -7.88 4.00 12.18
CA VAL A 141 -8.00 4.26 13.62
C VAL A 141 -8.31 2.99 14.41
N ALA A 142 -9.13 2.09 13.88
CA ALA A 142 -9.45 0.83 14.56
C ALA A 142 -8.22 -0.08 14.65
N ILE A 143 -7.46 -0.24 13.56
CA ILE A 143 -6.19 -1.01 13.56
C ILE A 143 -5.14 -0.36 14.46
N SER A 144 -5.04 0.97 14.45
CA SER A 144 -4.15 1.73 15.33
C SER A 144 -4.42 1.49 16.81
N GLN A 145 -5.69 1.33 17.19
CA GLN A 145 -6.12 1.04 18.56
C GLN A 145 -5.99 -0.45 18.90
N ASN A 146 -6.29 -1.33 17.95
CA ASN A 146 -6.20 -2.78 18.08
C ASN A 146 -5.47 -3.41 16.89
N PRO A 147 -4.13 -3.51 16.93
CA PRO A 147 -3.34 -4.10 15.84
C PRO A 147 -3.72 -5.53 15.49
N ASN A 148 -4.37 -6.28 16.40
CA ASN A 148 -4.82 -7.64 16.13
C ASN A 148 -5.95 -7.71 15.08
N LEU A 149 -6.59 -6.58 14.76
CA LEU A 149 -7.46 -6.49 13.58
C LEU A 149 -6.67 -6.74 12.29
N MET A 150 -5.48 -6.14 12.15
CA MET A 150 -4.62 -6.42 11.01
C MET A 150 -4.04 -7.84 11.07
N TYR A 151 -3.70 -8.35 12.26
CA TYR A 151 -3.30 -9.75 12.45
C TYR A 151 -4.31 -10.72 11.83
N ASN A 152 -5.61 -10.54 12.10
CA ASN A 152 -6.65 -11.43 11.57
C ASN A 152 -6.65 -11.44 10.03
N LEU A 153 -6.58 -10.27 9.40
CA LEU A 153 -6.57 -10.15 7.95
C LEU A 153 -5.33 -10.82 7.33
N VAL A 154 -4.15 -10.61 7.92
CA VAL A 154 -2.91 -11.25 7.45
C VAL A 154 -2.95 -12.75 7.67
N ASN A 155 -3.49 -13.21 8.79
CA ASN A 155 -3.63 -14.63 9.10
C ASN A 155 -4.58 -15.36 8.14
N LEU A 156 -5.56 -14.65 7.56
CA LEU A 156 -6.40 -15.18 6.48
C LEU A 156 -5.65 -15.27 5.14
N GLY A 157 -4.62 -14.45 4.92
CA GLY A 157 -3.81 -14.43 3.71
C GLY A 157 -3.70 -13.07 3.01
N ALA A 158 -4.24 -12.00 3.61
CA ALA A 158 -4.04 -10.64 3.09
C ALA A 158 -2.60 -10.17 3.32
N LEU A 159 -2.15 -9.24 2.49
CA LEU A 159 -0.90 -8.49 2.69
C LEU A 159 -1.22 -7.10 3.23
N GLY A 160 -0.17 -6.37 3.61
CA GLY A 160 -0.27 -5.03 4.20
C GLY A 160 0.79 -4.12 3.63
N GLN A 161 0.42 -2.88 3.36
CA GLN A 161 1.30 -1.88 2.75
C GLN A 161 1.48 -0.70 3.71
N LEU A 162 2.71 -0.44 4.14
CA LEU A 162 3.03 0.77 4.91
C LEU A 162 3.30 1.95 3.99
N THR A 163 2.83 3.14 4.37
CA THR A 163 3.20 4.36 3.65
C THR A 163 4.52 4.94 4.16
N ALA A 164 5.42 5.31 3.25
CA ALA A 164 6.73 5.86 3.55
C ALA A 164 6.70 7.07 4.51
N GLY A 165 5.76 8.00 4.32
CA GLY A 165 5.61 9.16 5.20
C GLY A 165 5.26 8.80 6.65
N SER A 166 4.58 7.66 6.87
CA SER A 166 4.19 7.15 8.19
C SER A 166 5.39 6.71 9.01
N ILE A 167 6.41 6.16 8.34
CA ILE A 167 7.66 5.69 8.97
C ILE A 167 8.56 6.86 9.36
N THR A 168 8.69 7.87 8.48
CA THR A 168 9.62 8.99 8.70
C THR A 168 9.14 10.00 9.74
N GLY A 169 8.00 9.75 10.39
CA GLY A 169 7.46 10.58 11.48
C GLY A 169 6.66 11.79 11.02
N SER A 170 6.37 11.91 9.72
CA SER A 170 5.62 13.05 9.15
C SER A 170 4.19 13.16 9.73
N PHE A 171 3.67 12.08 10.30
CA PHE A 171 2.33 12.01 10.90
C PHE A 171 2.37 11.86 12.44
N GLY A 172 3.54 12.07 13.07
CA GLY A 172 3.69 12.12 14.53
C GLY A 172 4.07 10.80 15.22
N ARG A 173 4.43 10.91 16.51
CA ARG A 173 5.00 9.81 17.33
C ARG A 173 4.04 8.63 17.55
N ARG A 174 2.73 8.90 17.62
CA ARG A 174 1.71 7.85 17.81
C ARG A 174 1.72 6.89 16.62
N LEU A 175 1.73 7.42 15.40
CA LEU A 175 1.73 6.61 14.18
C LEU A 175 3.02 5.79 14.07
N GLN A 176 4.17 6.37 14.43
CA GLN A 176 5.44 5.62 14.47
C GLN A 176 5.38 4.41 15.43
N GLY A 177 4.67 4.54 16.56
CA GLY A 177 4.45 3.42 17.48
C GLY A 177 3.64 2.30 16.85
N VAL A 178 2.59 2.63 16.07
CA VAL A 178 1.77 1.67 15.34
C VAL A 178 2.58 0.98 14.24
N VAL A 179 3.29 1.77 13.42
CA VAL A 179 4.20 1.26 12.38
C VAL A 179 5.18 0.24 12.94
N ARG A 180 5.79 0.54 14.10
CA ARG A 180 6.69 -0.37 14.79
C ARG A 180 5.99 -1.67 15.17
N VAL A 181 4.80 -1.60 15.78
CA VAL A 181 4.05 -2.80 16.17
C VAL A 181 3.74 -3.65 14.95
N LEU A 182 3.22 -3.06 13.87
CA LEU A 182 2.89 -3.78 12.65
C LEU A 182 4.11 -4.46 12.00
N LEU A 183 5.28 -3.80 12.00
CA LEU A 183 6.54 -4.37 11.51
C LEU A 183 7.04 -5.52 12.39
N GLU A 184 7.15 -5.31 13.70
CA GLU A 184 7.68 -6.29 14.66
C GLU A 184 6.80 -7.55 14.76
N HIS A 185 5.54 -7.45 14.35
CA HIS A 185 4.57 -8.54 14.39
C HIS A 185 4.21 -9.12 13.01
N ASN A 186 5.02 -8.82 11.98
CA ASN A 186 4.86 -9.33 10.60
C ASN A 186 3.46 -9.05 10.00
N MET A 187 2.86 -7.90 10.30
CA MET A 187 1.52 -7.54 9.82
C MET A 187 1.55 -6.69 8.54
N VAL A 188 2.74 -6.31 8.06
CA VAL A 188 2.95 -5.47 6.88
C VAL A 188 4.13 -5.99 6.07
N HIS A 189 4.02 -5.89 4.75
CA HIS A 189 4.79 -6.70 3.81
C HIS A 189 5.47 -5.87 2.72
N ILE A 190 4.89 -4.73 2.36
CA ILE A 190 5.47 -3.81 1.38
C ILE A 190 5.54 -2.39 1.90
N LEU A 191 6.50 -1.64 1.39
CA LEU A 191 6.59 -0.19 1.55
C LEU A 191 6.15 0.46 0.25
N ALA A 192 5.31 1.49 0.32
CA ALA A 192 4.93 2.29 -0.83
C ALA A 192 4.95 3.79 -0.50
N GLY A 193 5.02 4.62 -1.54
CA GLY A 193 5.09 6.07 -1.42
C GLY A 193 3.75 6.69 -1.06
N ASP A 194 2.65 6.20 -1.66
CA ASP A 194 1.31 6.79 -1.53
C ASP A 194 1.37 8.31 -1.87
N ALA A 195 2.04 8.56 -3.00
CA ALA A 195 2.42 9.89 -3.44
C ALA A 195 1.28 10.58 -4.19
N HIS A 196 1.07 11.85 -3.88
CA HIS A 196 -0.01 12.67 -4.45
C HIS A 196 0.50 14.00 -5.01
N SER A 197 1.57 14.55 -4.44
CA SER A 197 2.10 15.86 -4.85
C SER A 197 3.59 16.00 -4.59
N HIS A 198 4.29 16.74 -5.46
CA HIS A 198 5.74 16.96 -5.34
C HIS A 198 6.18 17.72 -4.06
N THR A 199 5.26 18.42 -3.38
CA THR A 199 5.53 19.22 -2.17
C THR A 199 4.97 18.59 -0.91
N GLY A 200 3.67 18.24 -0.90
CA GLY A 200 2.97 17.77 0.30
C GLY A 200 3.18 16.27 0.56
N ARG A 201 2.91 15.43 -0.44
CA ARG A 201 3.04 13.96 -0.37
C ARG A 201 3.92 13.44 -1.51
N PRO A 202 5.24 13.73 -1.50
CA PRO A 202 6.15 13.27 -2.55
C PRO A 202 6.52 11.79 -2.37
N PRO A 203 6.94 11.09 -3.44
CA PRO A 203 7.30 9.66 -3.42
C PRO A 203 8.67 9.39 -2.76
N ARG A 204 8.82 9.80 -1.49
CA ARG A 204 10.08 9.71 -0.73
C ARG A 204 10.22 8.39 0.01
N MET A 205 10.60 7.34 -0.71
CA MET A 205 10.78 6.01 -0.14
C MET A 205 12.17 5.76 0.46
N ALA A 206 13.22 6.45 0.01
CA ALA A 206 14.59 6.10 0.38
C ALA A 206 14.86 6.27 1.88
N LYS A 207 14.37 7.39 2.45
CA LYS A 207 14.48 7.65 3.90
C LYS A 207 13.68 6.63 4.72
N ALA A 208 12.47 6.29 4.31
CA ALA A 208 11.64 5.30 5.00
C ALA A 208 12.28 3.90 4.94
N ALA A 209 12.87 3.54 3.80
CA ALA A 209 13.61 2.30 3.64
C ALA A 209 14.85 2.23 4.56
N ALA A 210 15.57 3.34 4.73
CA ALA A 210 16.70 3.41 5.67
C ALA A 210 16.25 3.20 7.13
N VAL A 211 15.11 3.80 7.53
CA VAL A 211 14.54 3.59 8.87
C VAL A 211 14.10 2.14 9.08
N ILE A 212 13.48 1.50 8.08
CA ILE A 212 13.14 0.06 8.17
C ILE A 212 14.41 -0.78 8.33
N GLU A 213 15.50 -0.46 7.62
CA GLU A 213 16.76 -1.19 7.74
C GLU A 213 17.40 -1.02 9.12
N GLU A 214 17.35 0.16 9.71
CA GLU A 214 17.80 0.42 11.08
C GLU A 214 16.96 -0.38 12.11
N MET A 215 15.64 -0.43 11.93
CA MET A 215 14.72 -1.08 12.87
C MET A 215 14.69 -2.61 12.75
N MET A 216 14.68 -3.12 11.51
CA MET A 216 14.34 -4.51 11.19
C MET A 216 15.45 -5.24 10.41
N GLY A 217 16.51 -4.54 10.03
CA GLY A 217 17.63 -5.08 9.28
C GLY A 217 17.46 -5.04 7.76
N SER A 218 18.60 -5.20 7.07
CA SER A 218 18.71 -5.07 5.60
C SER A 218 17.86 -6.08 4.82
N ARG A 219 17.66 -7.28 5.39
CA ARG A 219 16.81 -8.35 4.83
C ARG A 219 15.36 -7.89 4.70
N VAL A 220 14.78 -7.34 5.78
CA VAL A 220 13.39 -6.88 5.81
C VAL A 220 13.20 -5.71 4.86
N ARG A 221 14.10 -4.71 4.89
CA ARG A 221 14.06 -3.60 3.93
C ARG A 221 14.08 -4.10 2.48
N LYS A 222 14.98 -5.02 2.14
CA LYS A 222 15.09 -5.56 0.78
C LYS A 222 13.81 -6.30 0.37
N ALA A 223 13.23 -7.09 1.27
CA ALA A 223 11.97 -7.78 1.04
C ALA A 223 10.84 -6.78 0.72
N MET A 224 10.64 -5.78 1.57
CA MET A 224 9.52 -4.82 1.47
C MET A 224 9.62 -3.84 0.31
N THR A 225 10.83 -3.51 -0.15
CA THR A 225 11.06 -2.45 -1.16
C THR A 225 11.46 -2.98 -2.55
N LYS A 226 11.78 -4.28 -2.64
CA LYS A 226 12.27 -4.91 -3.88
C LYS A 226 11.66 -6.27 -4.14
N GLU A 227 11.83 -7.23 -3.23
CA GLU A 227 11.55 -8.64 -3.54
C GLU A 227 10.05 -8.94 -3.57
N ILE A 228 9.31 -8.60 -2.52
CA ILE A 228 7.86 -8.80 -2.45
C ILE A 228 7.14 -7.97 -3.52
N PRO A 229 7.45 -6.66 -3.71
CA PRO A 229 6.86 -5.91 -4.81
C PRO A 229 7.11 -6.52 -6.19
N ARG A 230 8.30 -7.07 -6.46
CA ARG A 230 8.60 -7.72 -7.74
C ARG A 230 7.83 -9.03 -7.90
N LEU A 231 7.62 -9.79 -6.83
CA LEU A 231 6.78 -10.99 -6.86
C LEU A 231 5.31 -10.64 -7.16
N ILE A 232 4.80 -9.56 -6.56
CA ILE A 232 3.47 -9.01 -6.87
C ILE A 232 3.39 -8.67 -8.36
N LEU A 233 4.33 -7.87 -8.87
CA LEU A 233 4.35 -7.43 -10.27
C LEU A 233 4.57 -8.57 -11.29
N SER A 234 5.00 -9.75 -10.85
CA SER A 234 5.14 -10.95 -11.70
C SER A 234 4.00 -11.95 -11.52
N ASP A 235 2.92 -11.55 -10.84
CA ASP A 235 1.76 -12.38 -10.52
C ASP A 235 2.13 -13.72 -9.86
N ALA A 236 3.12 -13.69 -8.96
CA ALA A 236 3.57 -14.88 -8.27
C ALA A 236 2.42 -15.53 -7.48
N ARG A 237 2.14 -16.81 -7.70
CA ARG A 237 1.03 -17.50 -7.00
C ARG A 237 1.21 -17.57 -5.48
N GLN A 238 2.46 -17.57 -5.01
CA GLN A 238 2.79 -17.64 -3.59
C GLN A 238 3.90 -16.66 -3.27
N ILE A 239 3.66 -15.83 -2.25
CA ILE A 239 4.68 -14.99 -1.64
C ILE A 239 4.92 -15.54 -0.24
N LYS A 240 6.14 -16.00 0.02
CA LYS A 240 6.53 -16.44 1.36
C LYS A 240 6.75 -15.21 2.22
N VAL A 241 5.89 -15.03 3.21
CA VAL A 241 6.01 -14.01 4.26
C VAL A 241 6.12 -14.70 5.62
N GLU A 242 6.74 -14.03 6.58
CA GLU A 242 6.77 -14.53 7.95
C GLU A 242 5.34 -14.53 8.51
N PRO A 243 4.90 -15.55 9.26
CA PRO A 243 3.57 -15.58 9.86
C PRO A 243 3.33 -14.37 10.79
N PRO A 244 2.11 -13.81 10.83
CA PRO A 244 1.80 -12.72 11.73
C PRO A 244 1.86 -13.19 13.19
N VAL A 245 2.24 -12.29 14.10
CA VAL A 245 2.35 -12.56 15.54
C VAL A 245 1.31 -11.74 16.29
N VAL A 246 0.56 -12.36 17.21
CA VAL A 246 -0.45 -11.66 18.01
C VAL A 246 0.21 -10.59 18.87
N TYR A 247 -0.29 -9.36 18.79
CA TYR A 247 0.11 -8.26 19.66
C TYR A 247 -0.57 -8.40 21.03
N LYS A 248 0.23 -8.58 22.10
CA LYS A 248 -0.27 -8.78 23.47
C LYS A 248 -0.35 -7.50 24.31
N GLY A 249 -0.18 -6.33 23.69
CA GLY A 249 -0.07 -5.06 24.41
C GLY A 249 1.31 -4.85 25.04
N LYS A 250 1.62 -3.62 25.43
CA LYS A 250 2.73 -3.35 26.36
C LYS A 250 2.26 -3.78 27.75
N LYS A 251 2.94 -4.74 28.37
CA LYS A 251 2.70 -5.07 29.79
C LYS A 251 2.82 -3.78 30.60
N SER A 252 1.74 -3.39 31.27
CA SER A 252 1.82 -2.31 32.23
C SER A 252 2.71 -2.74 33.39
N ILE A 253 3.44 -1.81 34.01
CA ILE A 253 4.14 -2.06 35.29
C ILE A 253 3.14 -2.63 36.31
N PHE A 254 1.86 -2.24 36.24
CA PHE A 254 0.79 -2.77 37.09
C PHE A 254 0.44 -4.25 36.81
N ASP A 255 0.59 -4.74 35.58
CA ASP A 255 0.35 -6.16 35.27
C ASP A 255 1.42 -7.06 35.89
N PHE A 256 2.64 -6.54 36.04
CA PHE A 256 3.73 -7.23 36.74
C PHE A 256 3.40 -7.43 38.23
N PHE A 257 2.76 -6.44 38.86
CA PHE A 257 2.33 -6.52 40.27
C PHE A 257 1.08 -7.39 40.50
N LYS A 258 0.24 -7.59 39.47
CA LYS A 258 -0.90 -8.52 39.56
C LYS A 258 -0.50 -9.99 39.41
N SER A 259 0.61 -10.29 38.73
CA SER A 259 1.09 -11.68 38.54
C SER A 259 1.85 -12.29 39.74
N LYS A 260 2.07 -11.50 40.80
CA LYS A 260 2.80 -11.89 42.02
C LYS A 260 1.92 -11.99 43.28
N LYS A 261 0.60 -12.08 43.13
CA LYS A 261 -0.34 -12.37 44.23
C LYS A 261 -1.03 -13.70 44.00
#